data_AF-A0A2W4CT48-F1
#
_entry.id   AF-A0A2W4CT48-F1
#
_cell.length_a   1.000
_cell.length_b   1.000
_cell.length_c   1.000
_cell.angle_alpha   90.00
_cell.angle_beta   90.00
_cell.angle_gamma   90.00
#
_symmetry.space_group_name_H-M   'P 1'
#
loop_
_entity.id
_entity.type
_entity.pdbx_description
1 polymer ?
#
loop_
_entity_poly.entity_id
_entity_poly.type
_entity_poly.pdbx_seq_one_letter_code
_entity_poly.pdbx_strand_id
1 'polypeptide(L)' 'MNDLAENWMHASADVICEALTKWCVQSQSEPDHFLMSRAIKLYNRGNDTPDLLIGALKSELIN' A
#
# COMPACT_ATOMS: atom_id res chain seq x y z
N MET A 1 14.57 19.24 19.66
CA MET A 1 14.97 18.24 18.65
C MET A 1 13.99 17.06 18.72
N ASN A 2 12.71 17.28 18.37
CA ASN A 2 11.67 16.23 18.45
C ASN A 2 10.86 16.06 17.16
N ASP A 3 11.21 16.72 16.05
CA ASP A 3 10.36 16.73 14.84
C ASP A 3 10.79 15.74 13.74
N LEU A 4 11.88 14.98 13.93
CA LEU A 4 12.37 14.03 12.91
C LEU A 4 11.84 12.60 13.11
N ALA A 5 11.35 12.26 14.31
CA ALA A 5 10.83 10.93 14.60
C ALA A 5 9.33 10.78 14.27
N GLU A 6 8.56 11.87 14.27
CA GLU A 6 7.13 11.84 13.88
C GLU A 6 6.93 11.75 12.35
N ASN A 7 7.92 12.15 11.55
CA ASN A 7 7.77 12.23 10.10
C ASN A 7 7.96 10.87 9.38
N TRP A 8 8.47 9.85 10.07
CA TRP A 8 8.70 8.51 9.50
C TRP A 8 7.58 7.52 9.85
N MET A 9 6.71 7.84 10.83
CA MET A 9 5.60 6.97 11.23
C MET A 9 4.27 7.27 10.53
N HIS A 10 4.13 8.44 9.89
CA HIS A 10 2.92 8.75 9.10
C HIS A 10 3.00 8.34 7.63
N ALA A 11 4.21 8.29 7.05
CA ALA A 11 4.39 8.03 5.61
C ALA A 11 4.10 6.58 5.15
N SER A 12 3.94 5.61 6.05
CA SER A 12 3.72 4.20 5.65
C SER A 12 2.27 3.76 5.60
N ALA A 13 1.37 4.38 6.37
CA ALA A 13 -0.04 4.02 6.37
C ALA A 13 -0.80 4.68 5.21
N ASP A 14 -0.48 5.94 4.91
CA ASP A 14 -1.18 6.72 3.88
C ASP A 14 -0.99 6.12 2.49
N VAL A 15 0.24 5.73 2.14
CA VAL A 15 0.54 5.08 0.85
C VAL A 15 -0.21 3.77 0.70
N ILE A 16 -0.26 2.95 1.75
CA ILE A 16 -0.95 1.66 1.75
C ILE A 16 -2.46 1.87 1.66
N CYS A 17 -3.01 2.78 2.47
CA CYS A 17 -4.43 3.12 2.47
C CYS A 17 -4.87 3.70 1.12
N GLU A 18 -4.08 4.59 0.52
CA GLU A 18 -4.38 5.16 -0.80
C GLU A 18 -4.33 4.10 -1.89
N ALA A 19 -3.31 3.24 -1.88
CA ALA A 19 -3.18 2.14 -2.83
C ALA A 19 -4.37 1.17 -2.75
N LEU A 20 -4.74 0.77 -1.53
CA LEU A 20 -5.88 -0.12 -1.30
C LEU A 20 -7.21 0.55 -1.66
N THR A 21 -7.40 1.83 -1.32
CA THR A 21 -8.62 2.58 -1.69
C THR A 21 -8.76 2.65 -3.21
N LYS A 22 -7.70 3.03 -3.92
CA LYS A 22 -7.68 3.04 -5.39
C LYS A 22 -7.94 1.66 -5.98
N TRP A 23 -7.36 0.61 -5.39
CA TRP A 23 -7.60 -0.78 -5.79
C TRP A 23 -9.07 -1.16 -5.65
N CYS A 24 -9.68 -0.88 -4.50
CA CYS A 24 -11.07 -1.21 -4.21
C CYS A 24 -12.03 -0.48 -5.13
N VAL A 25 -11.78 0.80 -5.42
CA VAL A 25 -12.55 1.57 -6.41
C VAL A 25 -12.45 0.95 -7.81
N GLN A 26 -11.27 0.49 -8.22
CA GLN A 26 -11.06 -0.13 -9.54
C GLN A 26 -11.67 -1.54 -9.66
N SER A 27 -11.62 -2.32 -8.58
CA SER A 27 -12.05 -3.72 -8.55
C SER A 27 -13.48 -3.92 -8.04
N GLN A 28 -14.16 -2.84 -7.62
CA GLN A 28 -15.47 -2.89 -6.95
C GLN A 28 -15.53 -3.90 -5.80
N SER A 29 -14.40 -4.12 -5.13
CA SER A 29 -14.22 -5.14 -4.10
C SER A 29 -13.61 -4.53 -2.85
N GLU A 30 -14.02 -5.00 -1.67
CA GLU A 30 -13.41 -4.58 -0.41
C GLU A 30 -12.00 -5.19 -0.25
N PRO A 31 -11.08 -4.52 0.46
CA PRO A 31 -9.77 -5.07 0.69
C PRO A 31 -9.86 -6.19 1.73
N ASP A 32 -9.54 -7.41 1.34
CA ASP A 32 -9.47 -8.53 2.28
C ASP A 32 -8.15 -8.53 3.07
N HIS A 33 -8.09 -9.34 4.13
CA HIS A 33 -6.92 -9.45 4.99
C HIS A 33 -5.65 -9.91 4.22
N PHE A 34 -5.83 -10.69 3.15
CA PHE A 34 -4.73 -11.15 2.32
C PHE A 34 -4.14 -10.02 1.48
N LEU A 35 -4.99 -9.21 0.85
CA LEU A 35 -4.62 -8.03 0.07
C LEU A 35 -3.89 -7.00 0.96
N MET A 36 -4.40 -6.74 2.16
CA MET A 36 -3.76 -5.83 3.12
C MET A 36 -2.36 -6.32 3.50
N SER A 37 -2.22 -7.61 3.84
CA SER A 37 -0.92 -8.20 4.20
C SER A 37 0.09 -8.14 3.03
N ARG A 38 -0.39 -8.38 1.80
CA ARG A 38 0.42 -8.26 0.58
C ARG A 38 0.86 -6.83 0.31
N ALA A 39 -0.05 -5.86 0.45
CA ALA A 39 0.27 -4.44 0.27
C ALA A 39 1.39 -3.99 1.24
N ILE A 40 1.31 -4.37 2.51
CA ILE A 40 2.37 -4.08 3.49
C ILE A 40 3.71 -4.70 3.07
N LYS A 41 3.70 -5.97 2.64
CA LYS A 41 4.92 -6.67 2.22
C LYS A 41 5.56 -6.03 0.99
N LEU A 42 4.76 -5.61 0.01
CA LEU A 42 5.23 -4.97 -1.21
C LEU A 42 5.72 -3.54 -0.96
N TYR A 43 5.06 -2.79 -0.09
CA TYR A 43 5.55 -1.49 0.38
C TYR A 43 6.94 -1.62 1.01
N ASN A 44 7.11 -2.59 1.93
CA ASN A 44 8.39 -2.88 2.57
C ASN A 44 9.50 -3.36 1.61
N ARG A 45 9.15 -3.75 0.37
CA ARG A 45 10.10 -4.10 -0.70
C ARG A 45 10.53 -2.89 -1.54
N GLY A 46 10.07 -1.69 -1.21
CA GLY A 46 10.39 -0.45 -1.92
C GLY A 46 9.31 0.02 -2.91
N ASN A 47 8.08 -0.52 -2.84
CA ASN A 47 6.94 0.04 -3.57
C ASN A 47 6.29 1.13 -2.70
N ASP A 48 7.04 2.20 -2.47
CA ASP A 48 6.77 3.25 -1.48
C ASP A 48 5.84 4.36 -2.00
N THR A 49 5.28 4.20 -3.19
CA THR A 49 4.23 5.07 -3.74
C THR A 49 2.97 4.27 -4.07
N PRO A 50 1.77 4.91 -4.03
CA PRO A 50 0.52 4.19 -4.27
C PRO A 50 0.48 3.50 -5.64
N ASP A 51 0.99 4.17 -6.68
CA ASP A 51 0.93 3.64 -8.04
C ASP A 51 1.91 2.47 -8.26
N LEU A 52 3.11 2.54 -7.68
CA LEU A 52 4.04 1.39 -7.66
C LEU A 52 3.44 0.21 -6.90
N LEU A 53 2.82 0.48 -5.75
CA LEU A 53 2.22 -0.55 -4.91
C LEU A 53 1.03 -1.23 -5.61
N ILE A 54 0.16 -0.46 -6.27
CA ILE A 54 -0.93 -0.99 -7.10
C ILE A 54 -0.37 -1.83 -8.25
N GLY A 55 0.66 -1.35 -8.95
CA GLY A 55 1.31 -2.09 -10.03
C GLY A 55 1.86 -3.43 -9.55
N ALA A 56 2.55 -3.44 -8.41
CA ALA A 56 3.09 -4.64 -7.79
C ALA A 56 1.99 -5.61 -7.33
N LEU A 57 0.90 -5.10 -6.73
CA LEU A 57 -0.26 -5.91 -6.34
C LEU A 57 -0.92 -6.56 -7.56
N LYS A 58 -1.10 -5.81 -8.66
CA LYS A 58 -1.65 -6.36 -9.91
C LYS A 58 -0.74 -7.47 -10.46
N SER A 59 0.57 -7.25 -10.45
CA SER A 59 1.54 -8.24 -10.91
C SER A 59 1.60 -9.49 -10.04
N GLU A 60 1.40 -9.40 -8.71
CA GLU A 60 1.39 -10.56 -7.82
C GLU A 60 0.06 -11.34 -7.85
N LEU A 61 -1.07 -10.69 -8.16
CA LEU A 61 -2.41 -11.32 -8.12
C LEU A 61 -2.88 -11.89 -9.47
N ILE A 62 -2.29 -11.44 -10.58
CA ILE A 62 -2.58 -11.93 -11.93
C ILE A 62 -1.70 -13.16 -12.29
N ASN A 63 -0.62 -13.40 -11.53
CA ASN A 63 0.20 -14.61 -11.61
C ASN A 63 -0.27 -15.68 -10.61
#